data_AF-A0A3D5UVE6-F1
#
_entry.id   AF-A0A3D5UVE6-F1
#
_cell.length_a   1.000
_cell.length_b   1.000
_cell.length_c   1.000
_cell.angle_alpha   90.00
_cell.angle_beta   90.00
_cell.angle_gamma   90.00
#
_symmetry.space_group_name_H-M   'P 1'
#
loop_
_entity.id
_entity.type
_entity.pdbx_description
1 polymer ?
#
loop_
_entity_poly.entity_id
_entity_poly.type
_entity_poly.pdbx_seq_one_letter_code
_entity_poly.pdbx_strand_id
1 'polypeptide(L)' 'LPLFLPEGMSPDNLLRCLVGVALFSSAYMAEVVRGGLQAIPAGQYEAARALGLTYWQAMGQVVLPQALRHVIPGIVNT' A
#
# COMPACT_ATOMS: atom_id res chain seq x y z
N LEU A 1 11.17 -4.29 -30.13
CA LEU A 1 10.01 -4.01 -29.25
C LEU A 1 9.25 -2.76 -29.73
N PRO A 2 8.52 -2.76 -30.87
CA PRO A 2 7.73 -1.62 -31.30
C PRO A 2 6.21 -1.92 -31.24
N LEU A 3 5.73 -2.62 -30.20
CA LEU A 3 4.30 -2.90 -30.09
C LEU A 3 3.50 -1.79 -29.38
N PHE A 4 4.18 -0.96 -28.56
CA PHE A 4 3.50 0.02 -27.70
C PHE A 4 4.16 1.41 -27.66
N LEU A 5 5.27 1.63 -28.36
CA LEU A 5 5.99 2.92 -28.37
C LEU A 5 6.11 3.45 -29.80
N PRO A 6 5.98 4.79 -30.00
CA PRO A 6 6.18 5.42 -31.31
C PRO A 6 7.55 5.06 -31.90
N GLU A 7 7.60 4.91 -33.22
CA GLU A 7 8.86 4.65 -33.90
C GLU A 7 9.88 5.76 -33.60
N GLY A 8 11.10 5.36 -33.24
CA GLY A 8 12.17 6.27 -32.78
C GLY A 8 12.25 6.49 -31.27
N MET A 9 11.28 6.01 -30.48
CA MET A 9 11.32 6.10 -29.02
C MET A 9 11.95 4.84 -28.39
N SER A 10 13.16 4.99 -27.85
CA SER A 10 13.84 3.96 -27.05
C SER A 10 14.06 4.48 -25.63
N PRO A 11 13.17 4.20 -24.65
CA PRO A 11 13.37 4.58 -23.26
C PRO A 11 14.71 4.05 -22.76
N ASP A 12 15.40 4.80 -21.92
CA ASP A 12 16.69 4.38 -21.37
C ASP A 12 16.59 3.03 -20.64
N ASN A 13 17.65 2.22 -20.72
CA ASN A 13 17.66 0.88 -20.13
C ASN A 13 17.45 0.94 -18.61
N LEU A 14 18.00 1.94 -17.91
CA LEU A 14 17.78 2.13 -16.49
C LEU A 14 16.30 2.40 -16.20
N LEU A 15 15.65 3.26 -17.00
CA LEU A 15 14.24 3.59 -16.83
C LEU A 15 13.34 2.35 -16.97
N ARG A 16 13.61 1.50 -17.96
CA ARG A 16 12.85 0.24 -18.15
C ARG A 16 13.01 -0.69 -16.96
N CYS A 17 14.24 -0.85 -16.45
CA CYS A 17 14.50 -1.65 -15.25
C CYS A 17 13.80 -1.07 -14.02
N LEU A 18 13.87 0.25 -13.81
CA LEU A 18 13.22 0.93 -12.69
C LEU A 18 11.70 0.74 -12.71
N VAL A 19 11.07 0.87 -13.88
CA VAL A 19 9.62 0.64 -14.00
C VAL A 19 9.26 -0.80 -13.62
N GLY A 20 10.01 -1.80 -14.10
CA GLY A 20 9.77 -3.20 -13.75
C GLY A 20 9.92 -3.47 -12.24
N VAL A 21 11.00 -2.97 -11.64
CA VAL A 21 11.25 -3.13 -10.19
C VAL A 21 10.21 -2.39 -9.36
N ALA A 22 9.87 -1.16 -9.72
CA ALA A 22 8.88 -0.36 -9.00
C ALA A 22 7.50 -1.01 -9.02
N LEU A 23 7.05 -1.52 -10.17
CA LEU A 23 5.78 -2.22 -10.28
C LEU A 23 5.74 -3.46 -9.38
N PHE A 24 6.77 -4.30 -9.45
CA PHE A 24 6.84 -5.50 -8.61
C PHE A 24 6.88 -5.16 -7.12
N SER A 25 7.75 -4.23 -6.72
CA SER A 25 7.90 -3.80 -5.33
C SER A 25 6.61 -3.16 -4.80
N SER A 26 5.92 -2.37 -5.61
CA SER A 26 4.65 -1.74 -5.22
C SER A 26 3.54 -2.77 -4.98
N ALA A 27 3.45 -3.82 -5.80
CA ALA A 27 2.48 -4.90 -5.63
C ALA A 27 2.74 -5.69 -4.34
N TYR A 28 4.01 -6.03 -4.07
CA TYR A 28 4.40 -6.66 -2.81
C TYR A 28 4.04 -5.79 -1.60
N MET A 29 4.42 -4.50 -1.63
CA MET A 29 4.11 -3.55 -0.56
C MET A 29 2.59 -3.41 -0.35
N ALA A 30 1.80 -3.36 -1.42
CA ALA A 30 0.35 -3.26 -1.34
C ALA A 30 -0.27 -4.46 -0.61
N GLU A 31 0.24 -5.67 -0.84
CA GLU A 31 -0.22 -6.88 -0.14
C GLU A 31 0.13 -6.87 1.35
N VAL A 32 1.31 -6.35 1.71
CA VAL A 32 1.69 -6.17 3.12
C VAL A 32 0.74 -5.17 3.80
N VAL A 33 0.49 -4.02 3.17
CA VAL A 33 -0.45 -3.00 3.70
C VAL A 33 -1.87 -3.56 3.81
N ARG A 34 -2.33 -4.32 2.81
CA ARG A 34 -3.63 -4.99 2.82
C ARG A 34 -3.72 -5.98 3.99
N GLY A 35 -2.69 -6.79 4.21
CA GLY A 35 -2.60 -7.71 5.35
C GLY A 35 -2.66 -6.98 6.69
N GLY A 36 -1.96 -5.86 6.82
CA GLY A 36 -1.99 -5.01 8.01
C GLY A 36 -3.36 -4.40 8.31
N LEU A 37 -4.08 -3.94 7.28
CA LEU A 37 -5.45 -3.43 7.42
C LEU A 37 -6.43 -4.53 7.81
N GLN A 38 -6.27 -5.75 7.27
CA GLN A 38 -7.12 -6.89 7.59
C GLN A 38 -6.87 -7.45 9.00
N ALA A 39 -5.69 -7.21 9.57
CA ALA A 39 -5.39 -7.60 10.95
C ALA A 39 -6.14 -6.75 11.99
N ILE A 40 -6.75 -5.63 11.60
CA ILE A 40 -7.47 -4.74 12.52
C ILE A 40 -8.78 -5.40 12.97
N PRO A 41 -8.99 -5.58 14.29
CA PRO A 41 -10.23 -6.14 14.80
C PRO A 41 -11.45 -5.29 14.40
N ALA A 42 -12.53 -5.93 13.97
CA ALA A 42 -13.77 -5.26 13.58
C ALA A 42 -14.31 -4.31 14.66
N GLY A 43 -14.12 -4.66 15.94
CA GLY A 43 -14.52 -3.83 17.08
C GLY A 43 -13.88 -2.43 17.12
N GLN A 44 -12.72 -2.22 16.50
CA GLN A 44 -12.12 -0.87 16.39
C GLN A 44 -12.94 0.04 15.48
N TYR A 45 -13.49 -0.51 14.39
CA TYR A 45 -14.37 0.22 13.48
C TYR A 45 -15.71 0.52 14.14
N GLU A 46 -16.25 -0.43 14.90
CA GLU A 46 -17.49 -0.26 15.66
C GLU A 46 -17.33 0.76 16.78
N ALA A 47 -16.22 0.71 17.52
CA ALA A 47 -15.89 1.67 18.58
C ALA A 47 -15.73 3.09 18.02
N ALA A 48 -15.00 3.26 16.91
CA ALA A 48 -14.87 4.55 16.25
C ALA A 48 -16.24 5.13 15.84
N ARG A 49 -17.14 4.27 15.34
CA ARG A 49 -18.51 4.66 14.97
C ARG A 49 -19.36 5.01 16.19
N ALA A 50 -19.24 4.25 17.28
CA ALA A 50 -19.93 4.52 18.54
C ALA A 50 -19.50 5.86 19.17
N LEU A 51 -18.26 6.27 18.95
CA LEU A 51 -17.73 7.58 19.34
C LEU A 51 -18.11 8.72 18.37
N GLY A 52 -18.89 8.43 17.32
CA GLY A 52 -19.34 9.43 16.35
C GLY A 52 -18.26 9.89 15.37
N LEU A 53 -17.16 9.14 15.22
CA LEU A 53 -16.11 9.51 14.25
C LEU A 53 -16.59 9.29 12.82
N THR A 54 -16.33 10.27 11.96
CA THR A 54 -16.49 10.12 10.50
C THR A 54 -15.48 9.12 9.95
N TYR A 55 -15.72 8.60 8.73
CA TYR A 55 -14.83 7.65 8.09
C TYR A 55 -13.36 8.12 8.06
N TRP A 56 -13.13 9.38 7.69
CA TRP A 56 -11.77 9.94 7.60
C TRP A 56 -11.11 10.10 8.98
N GLN A 57 -11.87 10.44 10.01
CA GLN A 57 -11.38 10.49 11.40
C GLN A 57 -11.05 9.10 11.92
N ALA A 58 -11.96 8.14 11.76
CA ALA A 58 -11.73 6.75 12.15
C ALA A 58 -10.50 6.17 11.42
N MET A 59 -10.37 6.43 10.12
CA MET A 59 -9.26 5.96 9.32
C MET A 59 -7.94 6.59 9.78
N GLY A 60 -7.88 7.91 9.96
CA GLY A 60 -6.66 8.62 10.33
C GLY A 60 -6.24 8.47 11.80
N GLN A 61 -7.18 8.35 12.72
CA GLN A 61 -6.92 8.36 14.16
C GLN A 61 -6.90 6.97 14.79
N VAL A 62 -7.56 5.99 14.17
CA VAL A 62 -7.76 4.66 14.77
C VAL A 62 -7.16 3.58 13.86
N VAL A 63 -7.66 3.45 12.63
CA VAL A 63 -7.37 2.29 11.77
C VAL A 63 -5.96 2.33 11.20
N LEU A 64 -5.57 3.41 10.50
CA LEU A 64 -4.25 3.50 9.86
C LEU A 64 -3.09 3.43 10.87
N PRO A 65 -3.11 4.15 12.00
CA PRO A 65 -2.01 4.06 12.97
C PRO A 65 -1.80 2.65 13.52
N GLN A 66 -2.89 1.90 13.74
CA GLN A 66 -2.83 0.50 14.18
C GLN A 66 -2.34 -0.41 13.05
N ALA A 67 -2.85 -0.24 11.83
CA ALA A 67 -2.47 -1.05 10.68
C ALA A 67 -0.98 -0.89 10.37
N LEU A 68 -0.46 0.35 10.43
CA LEU A 68 0.96 0.63 10.27
C LEU A 68 1.82 -0.11 11.31
N ARG A 69 1.39 -0.16 12.58
CA ARG A 69 2.10 -0.94 13.61
C ARG A 69 2.16 -2.43 13.30
N HIS A 70 1.14 -3.00 12.66
CA HIS A 70 1.15 -4.40 12.22
C HIS A 70 2.05 -4.63 11.00
N VAL A 71 2.13 -3.64 10.10
CA VAL A 71 2.90 -3.72 8.86
C VAL A 71 4.40 -3.52 9.07
N ILE A 72 4.80 -2.62 9.98
CA ILE A 72 6.22 -2.27 10.20
C ILE A 72 7.10 -3.51 10.44
N PRO A 73 6.76 -4.45 11.35
CA PRO A 73 7.59 -5.65 11.54
C PRO A 73 7.74 -6.48 10.26
N GLY A 74 6.70 -6.57 9.43
CA GLY A 74 6.71 -7.32 8.17
C GLY A 74 7.59 -6.68 7.09
N ILE A 75 7.75 -5.35 7.11
CA ILE A 75 8.63 -4.62 6.18
C ILE A 75 10.09 -4.64 6.67
N VAL A 76 10.32 -4.55 7.98
CA VAL A 76 11.68 -4.42 8.55
C VAL A 76 12.39 -5.78 8.69
N ASN A 77 11.65 -6.89 8.64
CA ASN A 77 12.20 -8.25 8.74
C ASN A 77 12.52 -8.89 7.37
N THR A 78 12.36 -8.15 6.27
CA THR A 78 12.88 -8.46 4.93
C THR A 78 14.13 -7.64 4.65
#